data_AF-A0A1G6LLA6-F1
#
_entry.id   AF-A0A1G6LLA6-F1
#
_cell.length_a   1.000
_cell.length_b   1.000
_cell.length_c   1.000
_cell.angle_alpha   90.00
_cell.angle_beta   90.00
_cell.angle_gamma   90.00
#
_symmetry.space_group_name_H-M   'P 1'
#
loop_
_entity.id
_entity.type
_entity.pdbx_description
1 polymer ?
#
loop_
_entity_poly.entity_id
_entity_poly.type
_entity_poly.pdbx_seq_one_letter_code
_entity_poly.pdbx_strand_id
1 'polypeptide(L)'
;MYELNINIMCANTSQAKGRVERANQTLQDRLAKELRLRGISTLEAGNAFAPHFIADFNGRVAKSPRRDFDAHRPLRADEDLTSPSRGASSARYRCR
;
A
#
# COMPACT_ATOMS: atom_id res chain seq x y z
N MET A 1 -12.78 10.41 7.96
CA MET A 1 -11.31 10.57 8.09
C MET A 1 -10.81 10.50 9.53
N TYR A 2 -11.66 10.66 10.55
CA TYR A 2 -11.26 10.58 11.97
C TYR A 2 -11.57 9.24 12.66
N GLU A 3 -12.24 8.31 11.97
CA GLU A 3 -12.70 7.04 12.54
C GLU A 3 -11.54 6.18 13.08
N LEU A 4 -10.35 6.27 12.49
CA LEU A 4 -9.17 5.47 12.88
C LEU A 4 -8.09 6.28 13.62
N ASN A 5 -8.34 7.56 13.95
CA ASN A 5 -7.34 8.46 14.55
C ASN A 5 -5.99 8.50 13.79
N ILE A 6 -6.03 8.43 12.46
CA ILE A 6 -4.85 8.49 11.58
C ILE A 6 -4.71 9.91 11.05
N ASN A 7 -3.64 10.60 11.43
CA ASN A 7 -3.29 11.91 10.89
C ASN A 7 -2.47 11.75 9.60
N ILE A 8 -2.86 12.48 8.55
CA ILE A 8 -2.06 12.55 7.32
C ILE A 8 -0.80 13.36 7.60
N MET A 9 0.35 12.71 7.50
CA MET A 9 1.64 13.38 7.46
C MET A 9 2.08 13.53 6.01
N CYS A 10 2.12 14.76 5.52
CA CYS A 10 2.62 15.05 4.19
C CYS A 10 4.13 14.79 4.11
N ALA A 11 4.56 14.04 3.10
CA ALA A 11 5.97 13.83 2.81
C ALA A 11 6.57 15.13 2.23
N ASN A 12 6.88 16.10 3.09
CA ASN A 12 7.43 17.41 2.70
C ASN A 12 8.91 17.33 2.28
N THR A 13 9.51 16.14 2.25
CA THR A 13 10.89 15.91 1.81
C THR A 13 10.95 14.93 0.65
N SER A 14 11.84 15.20 -0.30
CA SER A 14 12.09 14.34 -1.46
C SER A 14 12.54 12.92 -1.05
N GLN A 15 13.24 12.76 0.08
CA GLN A 15 13.61 11.44 0.58
C GLN A 15 12.40 10.59 1.02
N ALA A 16 11.39 11.20 1.65
CA ALA A 16 10.20 10.49 2.11
C ALA A 16 9.31 10.08 0.92
N LYS A 17 9.06 11.01 -0.01
CA LYS A 17 8.26 10.75 -1.22
C LYS A 17 8.97 9.80 -2.19
N GLY A 18 10.28 9.98 -2.40
CA GLY A 18 11.07 9.21 -3.36
C GLY A 18 11.24 7.72 -3.02
N ARG A 19 11.08 7.31 -1.76
CA ARG A 19 11.04 5.87 -1.42
C ARG A 19 9.75 5.21 -1.92
N VAL A 20 8.61 5.82 -1.64
CA VAL A 20 7.30 5.34 -2.08
C VAL A 20 7.19 5.35 -3.60
N GLU A 21 7.65 6.43 -4.24
CA GLU A 21 7.63 6.55 -5.70
C GLU A 21 8.49 5.47 -6.39
N ARG A 22 9.69 5.17 -5.89
CA ARG A 22 10.54 4.08 -6.44
C ARG A 22 9.92 2.70 -6.27
N ALA A 23 9.30 2.42 -5.12
CA ALA A 23 8.60 1.16 -4.88
C ALA A 23 7.42 1.01 -5.85
N ASN A 24 6.60 2.07 -5.99
CA ASN A 24 5.46 2.09 -6.90
C ASN A 24 5.86 1.95 -8.37
N GLN A 25 6.94 2.61 -8.80
CA GLN A 25 7.45 2.47 -10.16
C GLN A 25 7.87 1.02 -10.46
N THR A 26 8.56 0.38 -9.51
CA THR A 26 8.98 -1.02 -9.65
C THR A 26 7.78 -1.97 -9.71
N LEU A 27 6.77 -1.72 -8.88
CA LEU A 27 5.52 -2.50 -8.88
C LEU A 27 4.75 -2.33 -10.20
N GLN A 28 4.55 -1.10 -10.67
CA GLN A 28 3.81 -0.81 -11.90
C GLN A 28 4.49 -1.40 -13.14
N ASP A 29 5.82 -1.41 -13.19
CA ASP A 29 6.55 -2.01 -14.31
C ASP A 29 6.51 -3.55 -14.25
N ARG A 30 6.84 -4.15 -13.11
CA ARG A 30 7.01 -5.61 -13.01
C ARG A 30 5.69 -6.36 -12.91
N LEU A 31 4.75 -5.90 -12.10
CA LEU A 31 3.47 -6.59 -11.91
C LEU A 31 2.72 -6.72 -13.24
N ALA A 32 2.65 -5.65 -14.03
CA ALA A 32 1.99 -5.67 -15.33
C ALA A 32 2.65 -6.67 -16.31
N LYS A 33 3.98 -6.80 -16.29
CA LYS A 33 4.73 -7.77 -17.10
C LYS A 33 4.47 -9.21 -16.64
N GLU A 34 4.50 -9.45 -15.33
CA GLU A 34 4.28 -10.78 -14.75
C GLU A 34 2.85 -11.28 -15.00
N LEU A 35 1.84 -10.39 -14.94
CA LEU A 35 0.46 -10.72 -15.29
C LEU A 35 0.33 -11.07 -16.78
N ARG A 36 0.95 -10.28 -17.66
CA ARG A 36 0.97 -10.54 -19.11
C ARG A 36 1.65 -11.86 -19.47
N LEU A 37 2.80 -12.15 -18.87
CA LEU A 37 3.54 -13.41 -19.09
C LEU A 37 2.74 -14.65 -18.68
N ARG A 38 1.83 -14.51 -17.70
CA ARG A 38 0.96 -15.59 -17.22
C ARG A 38 -0.42 -15.58 -17.89
N GLY A 39 -0.68 -14.67 -18.82
CA GLY A 39 -1.98 -14.54 -19.48
C GLY A 39 -3.15 -14.17 -18.55
N ILE A 40 -2.86 -13.53 -17.41
CA ILE A 40 -3.88 -13.15 -16.43
C ILE A 40 -4.59 -11.88 -16.89
N SER A 41 -5.91 -11.95 -17.05
CA SER A 41 -6.75 -10.83 -17.51
C SER A 41 -8.00 -10.58 -16.66
N THR A 42 -8.24 -11.39 -15.62
CA THR A 42 -9.39 -11.29 -14.71
C THR A 42 -8.98 -10.84 -13.31
N LEU A 43 -9.87 -10.13 -12.61
CA LEU A 43 -9.64 -9.68 -11.24
C LEU A 43 -9.37 -10.86 -10.29
N GLU A 44 -10.15 -11.94 -10.42
CA GLU A 44 -10.08 -13.12 -9.57
C GLU A 44 -8.70 -13.80 -9.67
N ALA A 45 -8.25 -14.07 -10.90
CA ALA A 45 -6.93 -14.64 -11.13
C ALA A 45 -5.79 -13.69 -10.71
N GLY A 46 -5.97 -12.38 -10.86
CA GLY A 46 -5.02 -11.38 -10.35
C GLY A 46 -4.90 -11.41 -8.83
N ASN A 47 -6.03 -11.48 -8.13
CA ASN A 47 -6.06 -11.57 -6.67
C ASN A 47 -5.49 -12.91 -6.17
N ALA A 48 -5.74 -14.01 -6.88
CA ALA A 48 -5.13 -15.31 -6.58
C ALA A 48 -3.60 -15.29 -6.77
N PHE A 49 -3.10 -14.51 -7.74
CA PHE A 49 -1.67 -14.38 -8.00
C PHE A 49 -0.95 -13.41 -7.05
N ALA A 50 -1.65 -12.42 -6.50
CA ALA A 50 -1.05 -11.36 -5.69
C ALA A 50 -0.18 -11.86 -4.52
N PRO A 51 -0.56 -12.87 -3.70
CA PRO A 51 0.29 -13.37 -2.62
C PRO A 51 1.63 -13.92 -3.12
N HIS A 52 1.62 -14.62 -4.26
CA HIS A 52 2.83 -15.17 -4.85
C HIS A 52 3.78 -14.06 -5.34
N PHE A 53 3.22 -13.06 -6.03
CA PHE A 53 3.99 -11.90 -6.48
C PHE A 53 4.57 -11.11 -5.31
N ILE A 54 3.80 -10.88 -4.25
CA ILE A 54 4.25 -10.15 -3.05
C ILE A 54 5.43 -10.87 -2.39
N ALA A 55 5.37 -12.20 -2.27
CA ALA A 55 6.46 -12.99 -1.70
C ALA A 55 7.76 -12.86 -2.51
N ASP A 56 7.69 -13.05 -3.84
CA ASP A 56 8.85 -12.91 -4.73
C ASP A 56 9.40 -11.46 -4.74
N PHE A 57 8.50 -10.48 -4.82
CA PHE A 57 8.87 -9.07 -4.83
C PHE A 57 9.58 -8.67 -3.53
N ASN A 58 8.99 -8.99 -2.38
CA ASN A 58 9.58 -8.68 -1.08
C ASN A 58 10.92 -9.41 -0.87
N GLY A 59 11.05 -10.65 -1.34
CA GLY A 59 12.32 -11.38 -1.30
C GLY A 59 13.47 -10.66 -2.03
N ARG A 60 13.17 -9.83 -3.04
CA ARG A 60 14.16 -9.11 -3.85
C ARG A 60 14.46 -7.70 -3.35
N VAL A 61 13.45 -6.99 -2.87
CA VAL A 61 13.58 -5.53 -2.60
C VAL A 61 13.23 -5.10 -1.18
N ALA A 62 12.61 -5.96 -0.37
CA ALA A 62 12.27 -5.58 0.99
C ALA A 62 13.54 -5.30 1.80
N LYS A 63 13.43 -4.32 2.70
CA LYS A 63 14.47 -3.99 3.66
C LYS A 63 13.91 -4.21 5.04
N SER A 64 14.65 -4.92 5.87
CA SER A 64 14.29 -5.08 7.28
C SER A 64 14.14 -3.70 7.94
N PRO A 65 13.15 -3.53 8.82
CA PRO A 65 12.99 -2.28 9.55
C PRO A 65 14.21 -2.04 10.43
N ARG A 66 14.54 -0.77 10.66
CA ARG A 66 15.70 -0.39 11.50
C ARG A 66 15.50 -0.77 12.98
N ARG A 67 14.24 -0.93 13.39
CA ARG A 67 13.82 -1.32 14.73
C ARG A 67 12.64 -2.28 14.59
N ASP A 68 12.61 -3.32 15.41
CA ASP A 68 11.60 -4.37 15.48
C ASP A 68 10.36 -3.99 16.30
N PHE A 69 10.35 -2.79 16.88
CA PHE A 69 9.25 -2.28 17.69
C PHE A 69 7.98 -2.08 16.86
N ASP A 70 6.92 -2.77 17.27
CA ASP A 70 5.58 -2.58 16.75
C ASP A 70 4.93 -1.33 17.37
N ALA A 71 4.62 -0.34 16.52
CA ALA A 71 3.94 0.89 16.91
C ALA A 71 2.43 0.86 16.61
N HIS A 72 1.88 -0.27 16.15
CA HIS A 72 0.47 -0.42 15.84
C HIS A 72 -0.37 -0.48 17.12
N ARG A 73 -1.58 0.11 17.05
CA ARG A 73 -2.61 -0.01 18.10
C ARG A 73 -3.52 -1.19 17.74
N PRO A 74 -3.98 -2.01 18.71
CA PRO A 74 -5.06 -2.95 18.45
C PRO A 74 -6.34 -2.24 17.98
N LEU A 75 -7.11 -2.93 17.14
CA LEU A 75 -8.45 -2.53 16.75
C LEU A 75 -9.35 -2.52 17.98
N ARG A 76 -10.13 -1.46 18.18
CA ARG A 76 -11.10 -1.41 19.27
C ARG A 76 -12.40 -2.09 18.86
N ALA A 77 -13.15 -2.55 19.85
CA ALA A 77 -14.42 -3.26 19.62
C ALA A 77 -15.50 -2.38 18.96
N ASP A 78 -15.39 -1.05 19.06
CA ASP A 78 -16.29 -0.08 18.45
C ASP A 78 -15.90 0.31 17.01
N GLU A 79 -14.80 -0.23 16.47
CA GLU A 79 -14.32 0.06 15.11
C GLU A 79 -14.72 -1.06 14.14
N ASP A 80 -15.60 -0.74 13.17
CA ASP A 80 -15.97 -1.64 12.07
C ASP A 80 -15.20 -1.29 10.79
N LEU A 81 -14.38 -2.23 10.31
CA LEU A 81 -13.59 -2.11 9.08
C LEU A 81 -14.32 -2.63 7.83
N THR A 82 -15.50 -3.20 7.98
CA THR A 82 -16.27 -3.87 6.91
C THR A 82 -17.22 -2.90 6.21
N SER A 83 -17.62 -1.86 6.91
CA SER A 83 -18.45 -0.80 6.36
C SER A 83 -17.64 0.08 5.40
N PRO A 84 -18.10 0.32 4.14
CA PRO A 84 -17.40 1.21 3.23
C PRO A 84 -17.38 2.62 3.83
N SER A 85 -16.20 3.09 4.20
CA SER A 85 -16.02 4.44 4.75
C SER A 85 -16.57 5.45 3.75
N ARG A 86 -17.71 6.09 4.07
CA ARG A 86 -18.30 7.17 3.27
C ARG A 86 -17.44 8.42 3.45
N GLY A 87 -16.25 8.41 2.85
CA GLY A 87 -15.20 9.37 3.19
C GLY A 87 -14.31 9.78 2.03
N ALA A 88 -14.74 9.58 0.77
CA ALA A 88 -14.09 10.21 -0.38
C ALA A 88 -14.68 11.61 -0.62
N SER A 89 -14.56 12.52 0.36
CA SER A 89 -14.60 13.95 0.02
C SER A 89 -13.31 14.24 -0.73
N SER A 90 -13.41 14.76 -1.94
CA SER A 90 -12.29 15.15 -2.80
C SER A 90 -11.54 16.35 -2.23
N ALA A 91 -10.98 16.22 -1.03
CA ALA A 91 -9.98 17.14 -0.53
C ALA A 91 -8.71 16.87 -1.34
N ARG A 92 -8.49 17.70 -2.37
CA ARG A 92 -7.19 17.85 -3.02
C ARG A 92 -6.23 18.39 -1.96
N TYR A 93 -5.66 17.50 -1.14
CA TYR A 93 -4.55 17.81 -0.26
C TYR A 93 -3.35 18.13 -1.14
N ARG A 94 -3.22 19.40 -1.51
CA ARG A 94 -2.08 19.90 -2.25
C ARG A 94 -0.94 20.03 -1.22
N CYS A 95 -0.06 19.03 -1.18
CA CYS A 95 1.26 19.22 -0.59
C CYS A 95 1.89 20.43 -1.30
N ARG A 96 2.19 21.48 -0.54
CA ARG A 96 2.88 22.66 -1.03
C ARG A 96 4.34 22.35 -1.32
#